data_AF-A0A8H6X1P4-F1
#
_entry.id   AF-A0A8H6X1P4-F1
#
_cell.length_a   1.000
_cell.length_b   1.000
_cell.length_c   1.000
_cell.angle_alpha   90.00
_cell.angle_beta   90.00
_cell.angle_gamma   90.00
#
_symmetry.space_group_name_H-M   'P 1'
#
loop_
_entity.id
_entity.type
_entity.pdbx_description
1 polymer ?
#
loop_
_entity_poly.entity_id
_entity_poly.type
_entity_poly.pdbx_seq_one_letter_code
_entity_poly.pdbx_strand_id
1 'polypeptide(L)' 'MSSRDSPIIGVQAVHPENRKNFKTVATPRADVKTNKSTQKLACTRCFKIDAEELKRCGKCKSVWYCSKECQTAH' A
#
# COMPACT_ATOMS: atom_id res chain seq x y z
N MET A 1 5.77 28.35 12.83
CA MET A 1 5.77 26.87 12.83
C MET A 1 4.33 26.42 12.98
N SER A 2 3.91 25.41 12.18
CA SER A 2 2.56 24.80 12.10
C SER A 2 1.50 25.71 11.42
N SER A 3 0.70 25.25 10.45
CA SER A 3 0.03 23.95 10.34
C SER A 3 -0.24 23.59 8.88
N ARG A 4 -0.15 22.29 8.58
CA ARG A 4 -0.30 21.68 7.26
C ARG A 4 -1.78 21.41 6.96
N ASP A 5 -2.57 22.45 6.80
CA ASP A 5 -3.95 22.33 6.27
C ASP A 5 -3.93 22.38 4.74
N SER A 6 -3.28 21.38 4.13
CA SER A 6 -3.50 21.11 2.71
C SER A 6 -4.82 20.34 2.59
N PRO A 7 -5.81 20.83 1.81
CA PRO A 7 -7.05 20.10 1.61
C PRO A 7 -6.72 18.78 0.90
N ILE A 8 -6.98 17.66 1.59
CA ILE A 8 -6.91 16.35 0.96
C ILE A 8 -8.01 16.31 -0.09
N ILE A 9 -7.66 16.51 -1.36
CA ILE A 9 -8.55 16.23 -2.48
C ILE A 9 -8.82 14.72 -2.43
N GLY A 10 -9.96 14.35 -1.86
CA GLY A 10 -10.40 12.96 -1.81
C GLY A 10 -10.68 12.47 -3.21
N VAL A 11 -9.69 11.83 -3.83
CA VAL A 11 -9.89 11.15 -5.12
C VAL A 11 -10.73 9.91 -4.87
N GLN A 12 -11.96 9.88 -5.40
CA GLN A 12 -12.76 8.66 -5.41
C GLN A 12 -12.25 7.76 -6.53
N ALA A 13 -11.77 6.57 -6.17
CA ALA A 13 -11.28 5.58 -7.15
C ALA A 13 -12.40 4.98 -8.02
N VAL A 14 -13.67 5.28 -7.70
CA VAL A 14 -14.86 4.73 -8.37
C VAL A 14 -15.73 5.90 -8.84
N HIS A 15 -16.21 5.84 -10.08
CA HIS A 15 -17.17 6.80 -10.62
C HIS A 15 -18.42 6.89 -9.72
N PRO A 16 -19.00 8.09 -9.48
CA PRO A 16 -20.13 8.26 -8.57
C PRO A 16 -21.30 7.31 -8.83
N GLU A 17 -21.62 7.07 -10.10
CA GLU A 17 -22.71 6.17 -10.52
C GLU A 17 -22.42 4.70 -10.19
N ASN A 18 -21.17 4.26 -10.37
CA ASN A 18 -20.79 2.87 -10.13
C ASN A 18 -20.54 2.55 -8.65
N ARG A 19 -20.60 3.57 -7.76
CA ARG A 19 -20.31 3.42 -6.33
C ARG A 19 -21.23 2.41 -5.64
N LYS A 20 -22.50 2.34 -6.03
CA LYS A 20 -23.46 1.37 -5.45
C LYS A 20 -23.03 -0.06 -5.77
N ASN A 21 -22.74 -0.34 -7.04
CA ASN A 21 -22.27 -1.65 -7.50
C ASN A 21 -20.93 -2.03 -6.85
N PHE A 22 -19.99 -1.08 -6.77
CA PHE A 22 -18.71 -1.36 -6.09
C PHE A 22 -18.93 -1.79 -4.64
N LYS A 23 -19.83 -1.15 -3.90
CA LYS A 23 -20.12 -1.54 -2.51
C LYS A 23 -20.74 -2.92 -2.35
N THR A 24 -21.51 -3.38 -3.34
CA THR A 24 -22.14 -4.72 -3.28
C THR A 24 -21.17 -5.83 -3.64
N VAL A 25 -20.21 -5.57 -4.54
CA VAL A 25 -19.23 -6.58 -4.99
C VAL A 25 -17.92 -6.54 -4.23
N ALA A 26 -17.58 -5.42 -3.57
CA ALA A 26 -16.33 -5.31 -2.83
C ALA A 26 -16.30 -6.23 -1.62
N THR A 27 -15.12 -6.79 -1.35
CA THR A 27 -14.87 -7.58 -0.14
C THR A 27 -15.25 -6.78 1.12
N PRO A 28 -16.01 -7.38 2.06
CA PRO A 28 -16.37 -6.72 3.31
C PRO A 28 -15.13 -6.21 4.06
N ARG A 29 -15.24 -5.02 4.66
CA ARG A 29 -14.14 -4.42 5.42
C ARG A 29 -13.67 -5.28 6.58
N ALA A 30 -14.58 -6.05 7.18
CA ALA A 30 -14.25 -7.02 8.23
C ALA A 30 -13.24 -8.05 7.70
N ASP A 31 -13.51 -8.64 6.54
CA ASP A 31 -12.66 -9.65 5.92
C ASP A 31 -11.31 -9.09 5.48
N VAL A 32 -11.27 -7.87 4.96
CA VAL A 32 -10.01 -7.18 4.66
C VAL A 32 -9.18 -6.98 5.92
N LYS A 33 -9.82 -6.67 7.05
CA LYS A 33 -9.13 -6.46 8.33
C LYS A 33 -8.60 -7.77 8.92
N THR A 34 -9.40 -8.84 8.89
CA THR A 34 -8.99 -10.16 9.39
C THR A 34 -7.88 -10.77 8.55
N ASN A 35 -7.91 -10.58 7.23
CA ASN A 35 -6.89 -11.09 6.31
C ASN A 35 -5.72 -10.12 6.08
N LYS A 36 -5.66 -8.99 6.77
CA LYS A 36 -4.60 -8.01 6.54
C LYS A 36 -3.20 -8.60 6.78
N SER A 37 -3.06 -9.47 7.78
CA SER A 37 -1.80 -10.14 8.12
C SER A 37 -1.39 -11.20 7.10
N THR A 38 -2.30 -11.69 6.25
CA THR A 38 -1.96 -12.68 5.20
C THR A 38 -1.37 -12.01 3.96
N GLN A 39 -1.45 -10.68 3.85
CA GLN A 39 -0.83 -9.93 2.78
C GLN A 39 0.69 -9.93 2.95
N LYS A 40 1.34 -10.76 2.13
CA LYS A 40 2.79 -10.88 2.07
C LYS A 40 3.39 -9.68 1.35
N LEU A 41 4.51 -9.19 1.86
CA LEU A 41 5.29 -8.15 1.19
C LEU A 41 6.40 -8.82 0.38
N ALA A 42 6.76 -8.21 -0.75
CA ALA A 42 7.85 -8.65 -1.59
C ALA A 42 8.87 -7.53 -1.78
N CYS A 43 10.14 -7.91 -1.94
CA CYS A 43 11.17 -6.98 -2.37
C CYS A 43 10.84 -6.46 -3.77
N THR A 44 10.77 -5.15 -3.95
CA THR A 44 10.44 -4.52 -5.24
C THR A 44 11.48 -4.82 -6.32
N ARG A 45 12.73 -5.14 -5.95
CA ARG A 45 13.81 -5.42 -6.90
C ARG A 45 13.93 -6.88 -7.28
N CYS A 46 14.02 -7.77 -6.28
CA CYS A 46 14.31 -9.20 -6.50
C CYS A 46 13.08 -10.10 -6.32
N PHE A 47 11.92 -9.53 -6.00
CA PHE A 47 10.64 -10.22 -5.81
C PHE A 47 10.63 -11.33 -4.75
N LYS A 48 11.67 -11.44 -3.93
CA LYS A 48 11.65 -12.33 -2.76
C LYS A 48 10.51 -11.92 -1.84
N ILE A 49 9.58 -12.86 -1.65
CA ILE A 49 8.41 -12.75 -0.77
C ILE A 49 8.84 -13.10 0.65
N ASP A 50 8.27 -12.44 1.66
CA ASP A 50 8.51 -12.73 3.08
C ASP A 50 9.99 -12.75 3.47
N ALA A 51 10.82 -11.90 2.86
CA ALA A 51 12.13 -11.66 3.42
C ALA A 51 11.94 -11.12 4.85
N GLU A 52 12.54 -11.78 5.84
CA GLU A 52 12.31 -11.59 7.29
C GLU A 52 12.33 -10.11 7.72
N GLU A 53 13.10 -9.26 7.01
CA GLU A 53 13.19 -7.83 7.27
C GLU A 53 13.15 -6.99 5.99
N LEU A 54 11.99 -6.93 5.34
CA LEU A 54 11.77 -5.94 4.27
C LEU A 54 11.79 -4.51 4.84
N LYS A 55 12.75 -3.70 4.37
CA LYS A 55 12.92 -2.30 4.73
C LYS A 55 12.15 -1.42 3.77
N ARG A 56 11.33 -0.53 4.32
CA ARG A 56 10.58 0.46 3.53
C ARG A 56 11.51 1.58 3.08
N CYS A 57 11.35 2.06 1.85
CA CYS A 57 12.08 3.23 1.37
C CYS A 57 11.78 4.46 2.26
N GLY A 58 12.81 5.07 2.84
CA GLY A 58 12.67 6.23 3.72
C GLY A 58 12.13 7.49 3.03
N LYS A 59 12.30 7.62 1.71
CA LYS A 59 11.86 8.77 0.92
C LYS A 59 10.40 8.66 0.49
N CYS A 60 10.05 7.67 -0.33
CA CYS A 60 8.69 7.54 -0.89
C CYS A 60 7.72 6.75 -0.01
N LYS A 61 8.22 5.89 0.88
CA LYS A 61 7.42 5.07 1.80
C LYS A 61 6.41 4.11 1.14
N SER A 62 6.52 3.86 -0.16
CA SER A 62 5.57 3.04 -0.93
C SER A 62 6.15 1.71 -1.43
N VAL A 63 7.47 1.51 -1.31
CA VAL A 63 8.18 0.32 -1.79
C VAL A 63 9.03 -0.30 -0.68
N TRP A 64 9.36 -1.58 -0.85
CA TRP A 64 10.07 -2.40 0.14
C TRP A 64 11.25 -3.11 -0.49
N TYR A 65 12.36 -3.22 0.25
CA TYR A 65 13.59 -3.86 -0.20
C TYR A 65 14.14 -4.79 0.87
N CYS A 66 14.69 -5.93 0.46
CA CYS A 66 15.31 -6.88 1.39
C CYS A 66 16.73 -6.48 1.83
N SER A 67 17.38 -5.56 1.11
CA SER A 67 18.72 -5.07 1.44
C SER A 67 18.95 -3.67 0.87
N LYS A 68 20.01 -2.99 1.34
CA LYS A 68 20.45 -1.70 0.79
C LYS A 68 20.91 -1.86 -0.67
N GLU A 69 21.52 -2.99 -1.00
CA GLU A 69 21.92 -3.32 -2.37
C GLU A 69 20.71 -3.35 -3.30
N CYS A 70 19.61 -4.03 -2.90
CA CYS A 70 18.37 -4.04 -3.67
C CYS A 70 17.73 -2.65 -3.80
N GLN A 71 17.97 -1.75 -2.84
CA GLN A 71 17.47 -0.39 -2.90
C GLN A 71 18.29 0.51 -3.82
N THR A 72 19.61 0.34 -3.88
CA THR A 72 20.53 1.19 -4.65
C THR A 72 20.88 0.64 -6.02
N ALA A 73 20.57 -0.63 -6.29
CA ALA A 73 20.73 -1.25 -7.61
C ALA A 73 19.74 -0.63 -8.59
N HIS A 74 20.21 0.38 -9.33
CA HIS A 74 19.54 0.98 -10.47
C HIS A 74 20.05 0.33 -11.76
#